data_AF-A0A0F6NDA0-F1
#
_entry.id   AF-A0A0F6NDA0-F1
#
_cell.length_a   1.000
_cell.length_b   1.000
_cell.length_c   1.000
_cell.angle_alpha   90.00
_cell.angle_beta   90.00
_cell.angle_gamma   90.00
#
_symmetry.space_group_name_H-M   'P 1'
#
loop_
_entity.id
_entity.type
_entity.pdbx_description
1 polymer ?
#
loop_
_entity_poly.entity_id
_entity_poly.type
_entity_poly.pdbx_seq_one_letter_code
_entity_poly.pdbx_strand_id
1 'polypeptide(L)' 'LASIFAGLMPFLACWRAARILHELLLDHVLKAPLQFFEVTPLGRILSRFSKDMDILDTSLSSQISDLMWCTFEVLGTLF' A
#
# COMPACT_ATOMS: atom_id res chain seq x y z
N LEU A 1 -10.91 23.51 2.76
CA LEU A 1 -9.52 23.22 3.19
C LEU A 1 -9.43 21.87 3.90
N ALA A 2 -10.17 21.64 4.99
CA ALA A 2 -10.19 20.34 5.69
C ALA A 2 -10.62 19.16 4.80
N SER A 3 -11.67 19.32 3.98
CA SER A 3 -12.13 18.29 3.03
C SER A 3 -11.09 17.96 1.94
N ILE A 4 -10.40 18.99 1.43
CA ILE A 4 -9.32 18.83 0.45
C ILE A 4 -8.16 18.07 1.09
N PHE A 5 -7.78 18.42 2.32
CA PHE A 5 -6.71 17.76 3.05
C PHE A 5 -7.04 16.30 3.37
N ALA A 6 -8.28 16.01 3.80
CA ALA A 6 -8.76 14.67 4.09
C ALA A 6 -8.81 13.76 2.84
N GLY A 7 -9.03 14.31 1.64
CA GLY A 7 -8.99 13.53 0.40
C GLY A 7 -7.58 13.38 -0.20
N LEU A 8 -6.77 14.44 -0.17
CA LEU A 8 -5.43 14.41 -0.78
C LEU A 8 -4.39 13.68 0.06
N MET A 9 -4.48 13.75 1.38
CA MET A 9 -3.48 13.16 2.28
C MET A 9 -3.41 11.62 2.12
N PRO A 10 -4.52 10.86 2.18
CA PRO A 10 -4.49 9.40 1.99
C PRO A 10 -3.98 9.02 0.61
N PHE A 11 -4.37 9.75 -0.42
CA PHE A 11 -3.95 9.48 -1.80
C PHE A 11 -2.42 9.66 -1.98
N LEU A 12 -1.87 10.79 -1.51
CA LEU A 12 -0.42 11.05 -1.58
C LEU A 12 0.38 10.07 -0.70
N ALA A 13 -0.17 9.68 0.45
CA ALA A 13 0.43 8.69 1.33
C ALA A 13 0.49 7.30 0.68
N CYS A 14 -0.61 6.85 0.07
CA CYS A 14 -0.66 5.57 -0.66
C CYS A 14 0.32 5.56 -1.82
N TRP A 15 0.36 6.63 -2.62
CA TRP A 15 1.29 6.71 -3.74
C TRP A 15 2.76 6.61 -3.30
N ARG A 16 3.13 7.30 -2.21
CA ARG A 16 4.48 7.17 -1.64
C ARG A 16 4.74 5.76 -1.12
N ALA A 17 3.78 5.15 -0.44
CA ALA A 17 3.90 3.79 0.06
C ALA A 17 4.07 2.78 -1.09
N ALA A 18 3.33 2.92 -2.19
CA ALA A 18 3.44 2.08 -3.39
C ALA A 18 4.86 2.11 -3.95
N ARG A 19 5.43 3.31 -4.09
CA ARG A 19 6.78 3.49 -4.59
C ARG A 19 7.83 2.83 -3.68
N ILE A 20 7.72 3.04 -2.37
CA ILE A 20 8.66 2.46 -1.39
C ILE A 20 8.55 0.93 -1.40
N LEU A 21 7.33 0.37 -1.42
CA LEU A 21 7.10 -1.06 -1.47
C LEU A 21 7.70 -1.67 -2.75
N HIS A 22 7.47 -1.03 -3.88
CA HIS A 22 8.00 -1.46 -5.18
C HIS A 22 9.54 -1.50 -5.18
N GLU A 23 10.19 -0.42 -4.71
CA GLU A 23 11.66 -0.33 -4.61
C GLU A 23 12.21 -1.41 -3.67
N LEU A 24 11.58 -1.62 -2.50
CA LEU A 24 11.98 -2.66 -1.55
C LEU A 24 11.83 -4.07 -2.13
N LEU A 25 10.68 -4.40 -2.72
CA LEU A 25 10.44 -5.72 -3.29
C LEU A 25 11.42 -6.02 -4.43
N LEU A 26 11.68 -5.04 -5.30
CA LEU A 26 12.61 -5.18 -6.40
C LEU A 26 14.04 -5.43 -5.89
N ASP A 27 14.50 -4.66 -4.89
CA ASP A 27 15.83 -4.84 -4.28
C ASP A 27 15.99 -6.23 -3.65
N HIS A 28 14.97 -6.71 -2.92
CA HIS A 28 15.00 -8.04 -2.30
C HIS A 28 14.97 -9.17 -3.33
N VAL A 29 14.15 -9.05 -4.38
CA VAL A 29 14.08 -10.07 -5.43
C VAL A 29 15.41 -10.15 -6.17
N LEU A 30 16.02 -9.02 -6.54
CA LEU A 30 17.31 -9.02 -7.25
C LEU A 30 18.47 -9.61 -6.42
N LYS A 31 18.37 -9.54 -5.09
CA LYS A 31 19.37 -10.10 -4.16
C LYS A 31 19.06 -11.54 -3.72
N ALA A 32 17.94 -12.12 -4.17
CA ALA A 32 17.55 -13.47 -3.76
C ALA A 32 18.48 -14.54 -4.38
N PRO A 33 18.76 -15.65 -3.66
CA PRO A 33 19.59 -16.73 -4.18
C PRO A 33 18.92 -17.43 -5.35
N LEU A 34 19.69 -18.01 -6.27
CA LEU A 34 19.14 -18.66 -7.47
C LEU A 34 18.11 -19.77 -7.15
N GLN A 35 18.33 -20.50 -6.04
CA GLN A 35 17.42 -21.53 -5.53
C GLN A 35 16.00 -21.00 -5.22
N PHE A 36 15.87 -19.74 -4.85
CA PHE A 36 14.56 -19.10 -4.64
C PHE A 36 13.74 -19.09 -5.94
N PHE A 37 14.39 -18.82 -7.07
CA PHE A 37 13.76 -18.76 -8.38
C PHE A 37 13.44 -20.13 -8.98
N GLU A 38 14.10 -21.19 -8.51
CA GLU A 38 13.75 -22.58 -8.89
C GLU A 38 12.50 -23.06 -8.15
N VAL A 39 12.35 -22.72 -6.87
CA VAL A 39 11.18 -23.11 -6.06
C VAL A 39 9.97 -22.20 -6.36
N THR A 40 10.21 -20.93 -6.68
CA THR A 40 9.16 -19.96 -7.03
C THR A 40 9.35 -19.41 -8.44
N PRO A 41 8.53 -19.83 -9.42
CA PRO A 41 8.68 -19.38 -10.79
C PRO A 41 8.41 -17.87 -10.89
N LEU A 42 9.13 -17.18 -11.79
CA LEU A 42 9.00 -15.73 -12.04
C LEU A 42 7.56 -15.26 -12.20
N GLY A 43 6.71 -16.02 -12.90
CA GLY A 43 5.29 -15.69 -13.06
C GLY A 43 4.52 -15.62 -11.74
N ARG A 44 4.85 -16.44 -10.75
CA ARG A 44 4.23 -16.40 -9.41
C ARG A 44 4.71 -15.21 -8.60
N ILE A 45 5.99 -14.85 -8.73
CA ILE A 45 6.56 -13.67 -8.09
C ILE A 45 5.88 -12.41 -8.66
N LEU A 46 5.79 -12.29 -9.98
CA LEU A 46 5.11 -11.17 -10.65
C LEU A 46 3.62 -11.12 -10.31
N SER A 47 2.94 -12.26 -10.23
CA SER A 47 1.52 -12.31 -9.83
C SER A 47 1.31 -11.80 -8.40
N ARG A 48 2.19 -12.16 -7.45
CA ARG A 48 2.14 -11.63 -6.09
C ARG A 48 2.44 -10.14 -6.05
N PHE A 49 3.54 -9.73 -6.68
CA PHE A 49 3.95 -8.34 -6.76
C PHE A 49 2.84 -7.44 -7.33
N SER A 50 2.25 -7.86 -8.44
CA SER A 50 1.15 -7.14 -9.09
C SER A 50 -0.08 -7.05 -8.18
N LYS A 51 -0.45 -8.17 -7.53
CA LYS A 51 -1.58 -8.20 -6.60
C LYS A 51 -1.36 -7.31 -5.38
N ASP A 52 -0.15 -7.30 -4.82
CA ASP A 52 0.18 -6.49 -3.65
C ASP A 52 0.17 -4.99 -4.01
N MET A 53 0.67 -4.61 -5.18
CA MET A 53 0.58 -3.23 -5.69
C MET A 53 -0.86 -2.81 -5.98
N ASP A 54 -1.67 -3.68 -6.60
CA ASP A 54 -3.09 -3.40 -6.90
C ASP A 54 -3.91 -3.15 -5.63
N ILE A 55 -3.71 -3.96 -4.58
CA ILE A 55 -4.35 -3.76 -3.27
C ILE A 55 -3.94 -2.41 -2.68
N LEU A 56 -2.66 -2.05 -2.79
CA LEU A 56 -2.13 -0.83 -2.19
C LEU A 56 -2.65 0.42 -2.90
N ASP A 57 -2.80 0.38 -4.22
CA ASP A 57 -3.30 1.50 -5.02
C ASP A 57 -4.82 1.66 -4.92
N THR A 58 -5.58 0.56 -4.88
CA THR A 58 -7.06 0.59 -4.92
C THR A 58 -7.72 0.64 -3.55
N SER A 59 -7.23 -0.12 -2.59
CA SER A 59 -7.95 -0.40 -1.34
C SER A 59 -7.38 0.37 -0.15
N LEU A 60 -6.05 0.59 -0.11
CA LEU A 60 -5.39 1.23 1.03
C LEU A 60 -5.88 2.67 1.24
N SER A 61 -6.09 3.42 0.16
CA SER A 61 -6.52 4.83 0.21
C SER A 61 -7.91 4.98 0.81
N SER A 62 -8.85 4.12 0.41
CA SER A 62 -10.20 4.08 0.98
C SER A 62 -10.15 3.72 2.46
N GLN A 63 -9.41 2.66 2.83
CA GLN A 63 -9.36 2.22 4.22
C GLN A 63 -8.70 3.24 5.16
N ILE A 64 -7.66 3.95 4.70
CA ILE A 64 -7.07 5.05 5.48
C ILE A 64 -8.08 6.18 5.65
N SER A 65 -8.86 6.50 4.61
CA SER A 65 -9.89 7.53 4.68
C SER A 65 -10.97 7.14 5.70
N ASP A 66 -11.48 5.91 5.63
CA ASP A 66 -12.50 5.40 6.56
C ASP A 66 -11.98 5.40 8.00
N LEU A 67 -10.73 5.00 8.21
CA LEU A 67 -10.09 5.06 9.52
C LEU A 67 -10.01 6.49 10.05
N MET A 68 -9.62 7.46 9.22
CA MET A 68 -9.64 8.86 9.59
C MET A 68 -11.05 9.30 10.00
N TRP A 69 -12.08 9.00 9.20
CA TRP A 69 -13.46 9.33 9.53
C TRP A 69 -13.91 8.74 10.87
N CYS A 70 -13.73 7.44 11.07
CA CYS A 70 -14.12 6.77 12.31
C CYS A 70 -13.39 7.34 13.53
N THR A 71 -12.10 7.66 13.41
CA THR A 71 -11.34 8.24 14.53
C THR A 71 -11.84 9.64 14.89
N PHE A 72 -12.15 10.49 13.92
CA PHE A 72 -12.73 11.81 14.18
C PHE A 72 -14.13 11.72 14.78
N GLU A 73 -14.97 10.78 14.34
CA GLU A 73 -16.30 10.55 14.89
C GLU A 73 -16.25 10.10 16.35
N VAL A 74 -15.40 9.12 16.67
CA VAL A 74 -15.23 8.63 18.04
C VAL A 74 -14.68 9.73 18.94
N LEU A 75 -13.71 10.52 18.47
CA LEU A 75 -13.21 11.67 19.23
C LEU A 75 -14.30 12.73 19.43
N GLY A 76 -15.09 13.03 18.40
CA GLY A 76 -16.18 14.01 18.49
C GLY A 76 -17.37 13.58 19.34
N THR A 77 -17.51 12.28 19.62
CA THR A 77 -18.52 11.77 20.57
C THR A 77 -18.00 11.70 22.00
N LEU A 78 -16.69 11.57 22.20
CA LEU A 78 -16.05 11.53 23.51
C LEU A 78 -15.81 12.92 24.13
N PHE A 79 -15.73 13.97 23.30
CA PHE A 79 -15.54 15.37 23.72
C PHE A 79 -16.79 16.21 23.42
#